data_AF-A0A726M3Y1-F1
#
_entry.id   AF-A0A726M3Y1-F1
#
_cell.length_a   1.000
_cell.length_b   1.000
_cell.length_c   1.000
_cell.angle_alpha   90.00
_cell.angle_beta   90.00
_cell.angle_gamma   90.00
#
_symmetry.space_group_name_H-M   'P 1'
#
loop_
_entity.id
_entity.type
_entity.pdbx_description
1 polymer ?
#
loop_
_entity_poly.entity_id
_entity_poly.type
_entity_poly.pdbx_seq_one_letter_code
_entity_poly.pdbx_strand_id
1 'polypeptide(L)' 'MALTDTAIRKLRPTDNPFKLGDSAGLYLLIKPNGSKLWYMKYRIDGKEKKLAFGPYPDVSLLTA' A
#
# COMPACT_ATOMS: atom_id res chain seq x y z
N MET A 1 -0.91 -5.25 -11.68
CA MET A 1 -1.04 -6.67 -11.31
C MET A 1 -1.74 -6.68 -9.97
N ALA A 2 -2.83 -7.42 -9.80
CA ALA A 2 -3.60 -7.36 -8.56
C ALA A 2 -2.77 -7.92 -7.40
N LEU A 3 -2.78 -7.24 -6.26
CA LEU A 3 -2.19 -7.75 -5.03
C LEU A 3 -3.00 -8.92 -4.52
N THR A 4 -2.32 -9.83 -3.83
CA THR A 4 -2.96 -10.91 -3.09
C THR A 4 -2.51 -10.85 -1.64
N ASP A 5 -3.40 -11.19 -0.71
CA ASP A 5 -3.08 -11.20 0.72
C ASP A 5 -1.88 -12.12 1.01
N THR A 6 -1.81 -13.26 0.33
CA THR A 6 -0.66 -14.20 0.43
C THR A 6 0.67 -13.55 0.04
N ALA A 7 0.69 -12.74 -1.03
CA ALA A 7 1.89 -12.01 -1.42
C ALA A 7 2.28 -10.98 -0.35
N ILE A 8 1.30 -10.25 0.19
CA ILE A 8 1.51 -9.23 1.22
C ILE A 8 2.08 -9.84 2.51
N ARG A 9 1.58 -11.01 2.93
CA ARG A 9 2.07 -11.72 4.12
C ARG A 9 3.51 -12.20 3.97
N LYS A 10 3.88 -12.69 2.77
CA LYS A 10 5.22 -13.22 2.49
C LYS A 10 6.29 -12.13 2.34
N LEU A 11 5.89 -10.87 2.16
CA LEU A 11 6.82 -9.76 2.00
C LEU A 11 7.58 -9.45 3.29
N ARG A 12 8.90 -9.41 3.13
CA ARG A 12 9.84 -8.97 4.15
C ARG A 12 10.18 -7.48 3.93
N PRO A 13 10.30 -6.70 5.00
CA PRO A 13 10.84 -5.35 4.92
C PRO A 13 12.26 -5.37 4.34
N THR A 14 12.61 -4.32 3.62
CA THR A 14 13.98 -4.05 3.18
C THR A 14 14.49 -2.78 3.86
N ASP A 15 15.77 -2.45 3.68
CA ASP A 15 16.37 -1.26 4.29
C ASP A 15 15.74 0.05 3.82
N ASN A 16 15.03 0.03 2.68
CA ASN A 16 14.39 1.20 2.10
C ASN A 16 12.88 1.01 1.95
N PRO A 17 12.05 2.04 2.20
CA PRO A 17 10.62 1.96 1.93
C PRO A 17 10.33 1.65 0.47
N PHE A 18 9.44 0.69 0.21
CA PHE A 18 9.02 0.35 -1.15
C PHE A 18 7.51 0.23 -1.26
N LYS A 19 7.01 0.44 -2.48
CA LYS A 19 5.58 0.41 -2.80
C LYS A 19 5.25 -0.89 -3.52
N LEU A 20 4.21 -1.54 -3.04
CA LEU A 20 3.59 -2.68 -3.71
C LEU A 20 2.29 -2.16 -4.36
N GLY A 21 2.31 -1.97 -5.67
CA GLY A 21 1.16 -1.42 -6.40
C GLY A 21 0.06 -2.44 -6.59
N ASP A 22 -1.18 -2.03 -6.37
CA ASP A 22 -2.39 -2.72 -6.82
C ASP A 22 -2.97 -2.02 -8.06
N SER A 23 -4.30 -1.93 -8.14
CA SER A 23 -5.08 -1.34 -9.22
C SER A 23 -5.57 0.06 -8.84
N ALA A 24 -5.98 0.86 -9.83
CA ALA A 24 -6.58 2.19 -9.63
C ALA A 24 -5.78 3.19 -8.75
N GLY A 25 -4.47 2.99 -8.60
CA GLY A 25 -3.61 3.83 -7.77
C GLY A 25 -3.55 3.43 -6.29
N LEU A 26 -4.22 2.35 -5.89
CA LEU A 26 -4.02 1.72 -4.58
C LEU A 26 -2.63 1.08 -4.52
N TYR A 27 -1.94 1.23 -3.40
CA TYR A 27 -0.67 0.57 -3.13
C TYR A 27 -0.45 0.40 -1.63
N LEU A 28 0.32 -0.63 -1.28
CA LEU A 28 0.81 -0.84 0.07
C LEU A 28 2.23 -0.29 0.18
N LEU A 29 2.46 0.62 1.12
CA LEU A 29 3.79 1.08 1.49
C LEU A 29 4.36 0.18 2.58
N ILE A 30 5.46 -0.51 2.29
CA ILE A 30 6.22 -1.29 3.26
C ILE A 30 7.40 -0.45 3.72
N LYS A 31 7.49 -0.22 5.03
CA LYS A 31 8.59 0.51 5.66
C LYS A 31 9.64 -0.47 6.23
N PRO A 32 10.90 -0.03 6.39
CA PRO A 32 11.97 -0.87 6.97
C PRO A 32 11.65 -1.39 8.38
N ASN A 33 10.88 -0.63 9.15
CA ASN A 33 10.43 -1.02 10.49
C ASN A 33 9.33 -2.10 10.50
N GLY A 34 8.95 -2.66 9.35
CA GLY A 34 7.90 -3.68 9.25
C GLY A 34 6.48 -3.13 9.13
N SER A 35 6.27 -1.82 9.27
CA SER A 35 4.95 -1.23 9.09
C SER A 35 4.50 -1.32 7.62
N LYS A 36 3.24 -1.70 7.42
CA LYS A 36 2.59 -1.81 6.12
C LYS A 36 1.38 -0.87 6.12
N LEU A 37 1.34 0.10 5.21
CA LEU A 37 0.30 1.14 5.18
C LEU A 37 -0.37 1.21 3.81
N TRP A 38 -1.69 1.21 3.78
CA TRP A 38 -2.47 1.38 2.57
C TRP A 38 -2.56 2.85 2.16
N TYR A 39 -2.27 3.12 0.89
CA TYR A 39 -2.44 4.43 0.28
C TYR A 39 -3.11 4.34 -1.09
N MET A 40 -3.97 5.31 -1.41
CA MET A 40 -4.42 5.57 -2.77
C MET A 40 -3.74 6.82 -3.31
N LYS A 41 -3.09 6.70 -4.46
CA LYS A 41 -2.60 7.83 -5.24
C LYS A 41 -3.70 8.30 -6.19
N TYR A 42 -4.04 9.57 -6.11
CA TYR A 42 -5.07 10.19 -6.95
C TYR A 42 -4.64 11.59 -7.39
N ARG A 43 -5.38 12.18 -8.33
CA ARG A 43 -5.13 13.54 -8.81
C ARG A 43 -6.40 14.37 -8.80
N ILE A 44 -6.28 15.62 -8.37
CA ILE A 44 -7.31 16.66 -8.48
C ILE A 44 -6.62 17.88 -9.07
N ASP A 45 -7.18 18.46 -10.12
CA ASP A 45 -6.62 19.63 -10.83
C ASP A 45 -5.15 19.43 -11.25
N GLY A 46 -4.82 18.23 -11.74
CA GLY A 46 -3.45 17.86 -12.14
C GLY A 46 -2.47 17.68 -10.98
N LYS A 47 -2.86 17.98 -9.74
CA LYS A 47 -2.01 17.83 -8.55
C LYS A 47 -2.15 16.43 -7.96
N GLU A 48 -1.01 15.78 -7.78
CA GLU A 48 -0.93 14.47 -7.14
C GLU A 48 -1.18 14.56 -5.63
N LYS A 49 -2.05 13.68 -5.16
CA LYS A 49 -2.41 13.54 -3.75
C LYS A 49 -2.36 12.07 -3.36
N LYS A 50 -2.29 11.82 -2.06
CA LYS A 50 -2.34 10.49 -1.48
C LYS A 50 -3.34 10.46 -0.33
N LEU A 51 -4.18 9.44 -0.30
CA LEU A 51 -5.11 9.14 0.79
C LEU A 51 -4.58 7.95 1.57
N ALA A 52 -4.62 7.99 2.90
CA ALA A 52 -4.24 6.88 3.76
C ALA A 52 -5.49 6.14 4.21
N PHE A 53 -5.52 4.81 4.09
CA PHE A 53 -6.64 4.00 4.60
C PHE A 53 -6.34 3.40 5.97
N GLY A 54 -5.07 3.12 6.26
CA GLY A 54 -4.66 2.58 7.55
C GLY A 54 -3.57 1.51 7.44
N PRO A 55 -3.18 0.91 8.57
CA PRO A 55 -2.21 -0.17 8.61
C PRO A 55 -2.81 -1.50 8.15
N TYR A 56 -2.00 -2.31 7.48
CA TYR A 56 -2.25 -3.74 7.31
C TYR A 56 -1.67 -4.50 8.51
N PRO A 57 -2.34 -5.52 9.07
CA PRO A 57 -3.56 -6.18 8.56
C PRO A 57 -4.89 -5.59 9.05
N ASP A 58 -4.88 -4.55 9.90
CA ASP A 58 -6.11 -3.95 10.46
C ASP A 58 -7.09 -3.51 9.36
N VAL A 59 -6.55 -2.96 8.27
CA VAL A 59 -7.24 -2.77 6.99
C VAL A 59 -6.78 -3.86 6.03
N SER A 60 -7.70 -4.76 5.69
CA SER A 60 -7.47 -5.83 4.72
C SER A 60 -7.46 -5.30 3.29
N LEU A 61 -6.91 -6.07 2.35
CA LEU A 61 -6.93 -5.73 0.92
C LEU A 61 -8.37 -5.57 0.37
N LEU A 62 -9.37 -6.26 0.92
CA LEU A 62 -10.76 -6.15 0.48
C LEU A 62 -11.45 -4.87 0.96
N THR A 63 -10.91 -4.26 2.02
CA THR A 63 -11.48 -3.09 2.69
C THR A 63 -10.69 -1.80 2.44
N ALA A 64 -9.54 -1.90 1.75
CA ALA A 64 -8.69 -0.79 1.35
C ALA A 64 -9.09 -0.28 -0.04
#